data_AF-A0A9X3SY10-F1
#
_entry.id   AF-A0A9X3SY10-F1
#
_cell.length_a   1.000
_cell.length_b   1.000
_cell.length_c   1.000
_cell.angle_alpha   90.00
_cell.angle_beta   90.00
_cell.angle_gamma   90.00
#
_symmetry.space_group_name_H-M   'P 1'
#
loop_
_entity.id
_entity.type
_entity.pdbx_description
1 polymer ?
#
loop_
_entity_poly.entity_id
_entity_poly.type
_entity_poly.pdbx_seq_one_letter_code
_entity_poly.pdbx_strand_id
1 'polypeptide(L)'
;MTEQEKASIVASVKDGVVGTIRGVGDVAGAVVDAVSGVLIKTLKGTRAVGSEVGALVADTVTGTVQGVAEVGAEIGSAAKGVVIGTLKGTKEVGTSAVETISGSTSALIKGVAEVGGDVGATAKGAVEGAIVGAKELGVGVTEAASAAASAVIKSTSTVGAEIGASARSALIGVLYGTKEVGASAIETISGSTSALIKSAAEVGGDVAATAKGAVEGAIVGAKELGVGVTEAASAAATAVVKSASTVGAEIGTTAKSAIVGVLTGTKEVGTKAVETISGSTSALIKGVAEVGGDVGATAKGAVEGAIVGAKDLGVGATFAASAAATAAIQSASRVGAEIGATAKSALVGVVHGTKQVGESVVESLSSGASAVVKAAAETGADIANTAKKAVEGTIEAAKDLGVDTAEAASATAAGAIKAAGNISASAGEQVRNAVTGTIAGVKVIVKEPFKKQG
;
A
#
# COMPACT_ATOMS: atom_id res chain seq x y z
N MET A 1 37.18 0.43 -16.97
CA MET A 1 37.08 1.78 -17.56
C MET A 1 37.72 2.78 -16.64
N THR A 2 38.44 3.74 -17.21
CA THR A 2 38.98 4.91 -16.51
C THR A 2 37.91 6.00 -16.34
N GLU A 3 38.05 6.88 -15.34
CA GLU A 3 37.13 8.03 -15.13
C GLU A 3 37.03 8.94 -16.37
N GLN A 4 38.10 9.03 -17.15
CA GLN A 4 38.17 9.84 -18.37
C GLN A 4 37.34 9.23 -19.52
N GLU A 5 37.32 7.91 -19.64
CA GLU A 5 36.46 7.19 -20.60
C GLU A 5 34.98 7.30 -20.22
N LYS A 6 34.67 7.21 -18.92
CA LYS A 6 33.32 7.37 -18.39
C LYS A 6 32.73 8.73 -18.74
N ALA A 7 33.46 9.81 -18.44
CA ALA A 7 33.06 11.17 -18.77
C ALA A 7 32.86 11.37 -20.28
N SER A 8 33.68 10.74 -21.11
CA SER A 8 33.57 10.81 -22.58
C SER A 8 32.30 10.14 -23.11
N ILE A 9 31.89 8.99 -22.54
CA ILE A 9 30.67 8.29 -22.96
C ILE A 9 29.44 9.10 -22.55
N VAL A 10 29.39 9.57 -21.30
CA VAL A 10 28.29 10.39 -20.77
C VAL A 10 28.09 11.64 -21.63
N ALA A 11 29.18 12.36 -21.94
CA ALA A 11 29.12 13.55 -22.80
C ALA A 11 28.65 13.22 -24.23
N SER A 12 29.19 12.15 -24.84
CA SER A 12 28.78 11.75 -26.19
C SER A 12 27.32 11.33 -26.27
N VAL A 13 26.79 10.64 -25.24
CA VAL A 13 25.38 10.26 -25.16
C VAL A 13 24.53 11.51 -25.00
N LYS A 14 24.91 12.40 -24.07
CA LYS A 14 24.22 13.67 -23.80
C LYS A 14 24.06 14.49 -25.08
N ASP A 15 25.15 14.73 -25.81
CA ASP A 15 25.14 15.54 -27.02
C ASP A 15 24.33 14.87 -28.14
N GLY A 16 24.41 13.53 -28.25
CA GLY A 16 23.58 12.75 -29.17
C GLY A 16 22.09 12.89 -28.89
N VAL A 17 21.69 12.81 -27.62
CA VAL A 17 20.30 12.94 -27.16
C VAL A 17 19.80 14.38 -27.33
N VAL A 18 20.61 15.39 -27.01
CA VAL A 18 20.27 16.80 -27.27
C VAL A 18 20.04 17.03 -28.76
N GLY A 19 20.89 16.46 -29.62
CA GLY A 19 20.78 16.54 -31.06
C GLY A 19 19.53 15.86 -31.63
N THR A 20 19.12 14.72 -31.05
CA THR A 20 17.92 14.02 -31.51
C THR A 20 16.63 14.66 -31.00
N ILE A 21 16.59 15.17 -29.76
CA ILE A 21 15.36 15.75 -29.19
C ILE A 21 15.03 17.13 -29.80
N ARG A 22 16.04 17.92 -30.17
CA ARG A 22 15.84 19.25 -30.77
C ARG A 22 15.26 19.13 -32.20
N GLY A 23 13.93 19.06 -32.30
CA GLY A 23 13.20 19.09 -33.57
C GLY A 23 12.11 18.02 -33.74
N VAL A 24 11.90 17.15 -32.74
CA VAL A 24 10.87 16.09 -32.78
C VAL A 24 9.75 16.40 -31.78
N GLY A 25 8.51 16.10 -32.18
CA GLY A 25 7.35 16.16 -31.27
C GLY A 25 7.23 14.95 -30.34
N ASP A 26 7.84 13.81 -30.69
CA ASP A 26 7.85 12.59 -29.89
C ASP A 26 9.22 12.39 -29.22
N VAL A 27 9.34 12.90 -27.99
CA VAL A 27 10.55 12.81 -27.18
C VAL A 27 10.83 11.36 -26.75
N ALA A 28 9.79 10.58 -26.45
CA ALA A 28 9.96 9.21 -25.96
C ALA A 28 10.53 8.30 -27.05
N GLY A 29 9.99 8.36 -28.27
CA GLY A 29 10.52 7.62 -29.42
C GLY A 29 11.96 8.02 -29.76
N ALA A 30 12.25 9.32 -29.81
CA ALA A 30 13.60 9.81 -30.08
C ALA A 30 14.64 9.35 -29.04
N VAL A 31 14.24 9.27 -27.77
CA VAL A 31 15.09 8.76 -26.69
C VAL A 31 15.32 7.26 -26.82
N VAL A 32 14.30 6.47 -27.18
CA VAL A 32 14.45 5.03 -27.42
C VAL A 32 15.51 4.77 -28.49
N ASP A 33 15.41 5.46 -29.63
CA ASP A 33 16.31 5.29 -30.77
C ASP A 33 17.74 5.72 -30.42
N ALA A 34 17.89 6.85 -29.71
CA ALA A 34 19.19 7.34 -29.26
C ALA A 34 19.86 6.36 -28.28
N VAL A 35 19.17 5.95 -27.23
CA VAL A 35 19.71 5.07 -26.19
C VAL A 35 20.06 3.69 -26.77
N SER A 36 19.14 3.09 -27.54
CA SER A 36 19.38 1.78 -28.14
C SER A 36 20.51 1.83 -29.17
N GLY A 37 20.56 2.86 -30.01
CA GLY A 37 21.62 3.05 -31.01
C GLY A 37 23.01 3.18 -30.39
N VAL A 38 23.13 3.97 -29.32
CA VAL A 38 24.40 4.14 -28.59
C VAL A 38 24.83 2.85 -27.91
N LEU A 39 23.92 2.16 -27.21
CA LEU A 39 24.23 0.88 -26.57
C LEU A 39 24.62 -0.18 -27.59
N ILE A 40 23.88 -0.34 -28.69
CA ILE A 40 24.21 -1.32 -29.74
C ILE A 40 25.59 -1.04 -30.32
N LYS A 41 25.87 0.22 -30.70
CA LYS A 41 27.16 0.60 -31.30
C LYS A 41 28.31 0.37 -30.33
N THR A 42 28.12 0.70 -29.05
CA THR A 42 29.17 0.62 -28.04
C THR A 42 29.39 -0.82 -27.60
N LEU A 43 28.34 -1.57 -27.26
CA LEU A 43 28.43 -2.97 -26.83
C LEU A 43 28.98 -3.90 -27.93
N LYS A 44 28.56 -3.72 -29.20
CA LYS A 44 29.13 -4.48 -30.33
C LYS A 44 30.58 -4.08 -30.62
N GLY A 45 30.94 -2.80 -30.41
CA GLY A 45 32.29 -2.29 -30.61
C GLY A 45 33.28 -2.71 -29.52
N THR A 46 32.85 -2.80 -28.26
CA THR A 46 33.71 -3.08 -27.10
C THR A 46 33.73 -4.55 -26.67
N ARG A 47 32.80 -5.38 -27.16
CA ARG A 47 32.58 -6.77 -26.69
C ARG A 47 32.41 -6.86 -25.15
N ALA A 48 31.86 -5.82 -24.53
CA ALA A 48 31.65 -5.78 -23.09
C ALA A 48 30.76 -6.95 -22.63
N VAL A 49 31.17 -7.64 -21.57
CA VAL A 49 30.42 -8.74 -20.96
C VAL A 49 30.34 -8.57 -19.44
N GLY A 50 29.22 -8.97 -18.85
CA GLY A 50 29.02 -8.91 -17.40
C GLY A 50 29.01 -7.47 -16.85
N SER A 51 29.82 -7.20 -15.84
CA SER A 51 29.80 -5.94 -15.09
C SER A 51 30.07 -4.67 -15.91
N GLU A 52 30.82 -4.79 -17.01
CA GLU A 52 31.11 -3.67 -17.93
C GLU A 52 29.86 -3.19 -18.65
N VAL A 53 28.91 -4.10 -18.94
CA VAL A 53 27.62 -3.75 -19.54
C VAL A 53 26.78 -2.93 -18.56
N GLY A 54 26.79 -3.30 -17.28
CA GLY A 54 26.06 -2.55 -16.24
C GLY A 54 26.58 -1.12 -16.08
N ALA A 55 27.91 -0.94 -16.08
CA ALA A 55 28.52 0.39 -16.03
C ALA A 55 28.16 1.22 -17.27
N LEU A 56 28.25 0.63 -18.46
CA LEU A 56 27.89 1.31 -19.70
C LEU A 56 26.41 1.70 -19.75
N VAL A 57 25.52 0.83 -19.27
CA VAL A 57 24.09 1.14 -19.13
C VAL A 57 23.92 2.34 -18.20
N ALA A 58 24.57 2.34 -17.03
CA ALA A 58 24.46 3.45 -16.09
C ALA A 58 24.98 4.78 -16.69
N ASP A 59 26.09 4.74 -17.40
CA ASP A 59 26.68 5.91 -18.05
C ASP A 59 25.79 6.44 -19.19
N THR A 60 25.23 5.53 -19.99
CA THR A 60 24.30 5.89 -21.08
C THR A 60 23.03 6.50 -20.51
N VAL A 61 22.45 5.90 -19.47
CA VAL A 61 21.25 6.42 -18.81
C VAL A 61 21.53 7.80 -18.20
N THR A 62 22.67 7.98 -17.53
CA THR A 62 23.06 9.26 -16.93
C THR A 62 23.26 10.34 -17.99
N GLY A 63 23.99 10.05 -19.07
CA GLY A 63 24.17 10.99 -20.19
C GLY A 63 22.86 11.35 -20.87
N THR A 64 21.94 10.38 -20.99
CA THR A 64 20.61 10.62 -21.55
C THR A 64 19.77 11.54 -20.67
N VAL A 65 19.75 11.29 -19.36
CA VAL A 65 19.03 12.14 -18.40
C VAL A 65 19.56 13.56 -18.40
N GLN A 66 20.89 13.73 -18.40
CA GLN A 66 21.52 15.05 -18.53
C GLN A 66 21.14 15.73 -19.85
N GLY A 67 21.07 14.99 -20.95
CA GLY A 67 20.70 15.51 -22.26
C GLY A 67 19.23 15.96 -22.32
N VAL A 68 18.32 15.14 -21.76
CA VAL A 68 16.89 15.47 -21.62
C VAL A 68 16.70 16.71 -20.73
N ALA A 69 17.44 16.81 -19.63
CA ALA A 69 17.40 17.97 -18.74
C ALA A 69 17.92 19.24 -19.42
N GLU A 70 18.99 19.14 -20.23
CA GLU A 70 19.58 20.28 -20.94
C GLU A 70 18.64 20.88 -21.99
N VAL A 71 17.81 20.06 -22.65
CA VAL A 71 16.78 20.54 -23.57
C VAL A 71 15.50 21.00 -22.88
N GLY A 72 15.41 20.89 -21.55
CA GLY A 72 14.24 21.27 -20.76
C GLY A 72 13.02 20.37 -20.98
N ALA A 73 13.22 19.15 -21.49
CA ALA A 73 12.13 18.20 -21.71
C ALA A 73 11.72 17.52 -20.40
N GLU A 74 10.46 17.09 -20.33
CA GLU A 74 9.92 16.41 -19.16
C GLU A 74 10.56 15.01 -19.01
N ILE A 75 11.38 14.84 -17.96
CA ILE A 75 12.14 13.61 -17.77
C ILE A 75 11.23 12.40 -17.48
N GLY A 76 10.08 12.60 -16.84
CA GLY A 76 9.11 11.51 -16.60
C GLY A 76 8.61 10.85 -17.89
N SER A 77 8.34 11.66 -18.92
CA SER A 77 7.92 11.18 -20.25
C SER A 77 9.08 10.51 -21.01
N ALA A 78 10.30 11.03 -20.84
CA ALA A 78 11.50 10.41 -21.40
C ALA A 78 11.89 9.10 -20.69
N ALA A 79 11.62 8.97 -19.39
CA ALA A 79 12.00 7.83 -18.55
C ALA A 79 11.51 6.49 -19.12
N LYS A 80 10.29 6.46 -19.65
CA LYS A 80 9.75 5.30 -20.37
C LYS A 80 10.62 4.92 -21.56
N GLY A 81 10.98 5.91 -22.38
CA GLY A 81 11.83 5.73 -23.55
C GLY A 81 13.25 5.30 -23.20
N VAL A 82 13.83 5.85 -22.11
CA VAL A 82 15.17 5.47 -21.65
C VAL A 82 15.23 3.98 -21.30
N VAL A 83 14.26 3.48 -20.52
CA VAL A 83 14.25 2.06 -20.11
C VAL A 83 13.99 1.15 -21.30
N ILE A 84 13.04 1.48 -22.19
CA ILE A 84 12.78 0.70 -23.41
C ILE A 84 14.02 0.67 -24.32
N GLY A 85 14.63 1.83 -24.56
CA GLY A 85 15.84 1.95 -25.37
C GLY A 85 17.01 1.15 -24.78
N THR A 86 17.16 1.17 -23.46
CA THR A 86 18.17 0.39 -22.76
C THR A 86 17.95 -1.11 -22.95
N LEU A 87 16.72 -1.58 -22.73
CA LEU A 87 16.35 -2.99 -22.89
C LEU A 87 16.54 -3.48 -24.32
N LYS A 88 16.12 -2.69 -25.31
CA LYS A 88 16.36 -2.96 -26.74
C LYS A 88 17.85 -3.03 -27.05
N GLY A 89 18.62 -2.07 -26.54
CA GLY A 89 20.06 -1.99 -26.77
C GLY A 89 20.83 -3.18 -26.20
N THR A 90 20.47 -3.63 -24.99
CA THR A 90 21.13 -4.77 -24.35
C THR A 90 20.65 -6.13 -24.84
N LYS A 91 19.43 -6.22 -25.41
CA LYS A 91 18.90 -7.45 -26.02
C LYS A 91 19.86 -8.04 -27.05
N GLU A 92 20.42 -7.17 -27.88
CA GLU A 92 21.32 -7.52 -28.99
C GLU A 92 22.63 -8.17 -28.53
N VAL A 93 22.97 -8.08 -27.24
CA VAL A 93 24.18 -8.67 -26.65
C VAL A 93 23.90 -9.74 -25.60
N GLY A 94 22.63 -10.16 -25.44
CA GLY A 94 22.26 -11.35 -24.67
C GLY A 94 22.33 -11.22 -23.15
N THR A 95 22.18 -10.02 -22.58
CA THR A 95 22.19 -9.83 -21.11
C THR A 95 20.90 -10.32 -20.44
N SER A 96 20.96 -10.59 -19.14
CA SER A 96 19.77 -10.89 -18.34
C SER A 96 18.80 -9.70 -18.35
N ALA A 97 17.60 -9.91 -18.89
CA ALA A 97 16.60 -8.87 -19.02
C ALA A 97 16.16 -8.30 -17.67
N VAL A 98 16.05 -9.14 -16.64
CA VAL A 98 15.65 -8.71 -15.27
C VAL A 98 16.74 -7.87 -14.60
N GLU A 99 18.02 -8.22 -14.82
CA GLU A 99 19.15 -7.41 -14.35
C GLU A 99 19.20 -6.08 -15.09
N THR A 100 18.98 -6.06 -16.41
CA THR A 100 18.90 -4.81 -17.17
C THR A 100 17.74 -3.95 -16.69
N ILE A 101 16.55 -4.51 -16.44
CA ILE A 101 15.40 -3.76 -15.90
C ILE A 101 15.80 -3.08 -14.59
N SER A 102 16.39 -3.84 -13.67
CA SER A 102 16.75 -3.34 -12.34
C SER A 102 17.87 -2.29 -12.42
N GLY A 103 18.90 -2.55 -13.22
CA GLY A 103 20.04 -1.65 -13.41
C GLY A 103 19.66 -0.36 -14.12
N SER A 104 18.89 -0.45 -15.20
CA SER A 104 18.42 0.73 -15.96
C SER A 104 17.47 1.60 -15.14
N THR A 105 16.51 0.99 -14.44
CA THR A 105 15.61 1.72 -13.53
C THR A 105 16.40 2.39 -12.41
N SER A 106 17.39 1.70 -11.82
CA SER A 106 18.21 2.27 -10.75
C SER A 106 19.08 3.43 -11.22
N ALA A 107 19.77 3.27 -12.34
CA ALA A 107 20.58 4.32 -12.95
C ALA A 107 19.72 5.54 -13.31
N LEU A 108 18.50 5.31 -13.81
CA LEU A 108 17.59 6.37 -14.20
C LEU A 108 17.12 7.19 -13.00
N ILE A 109 16.68 6.54 -11.92
CA ILE A 109 16.26 7.24 -10.69
C ILE A 109 17.42 8.04 -10.09
N LYS A 110 18.63 7.48 -10.07
CA LYS A 110 19.83 8.18 -9.56
C LYS A 110 20.21 9.37 -10.44
N GLY A 111 20.29 9.17 -11.75
CA GLY A 111 20.60 10.23 -12.70
C GLY A 111 19.57 11.37 -12.64
N VAL A 112 18.29 11.06 -12.46
CA VAL A 112 17.24 12.08 -12.29
C VAL A 112 17.41 12.85 -10.99
N ALA A 113 17.71 12.16 -9.88
CA ALA A 113 17.95 12.82 -8.61
C ALA A 113 19.19 13.74 -8.67
N GLU A 114 20.25 13.34 -9.37
CA GLU A 114 21.46 14.14 -9.57
C GLU A 114 21.20 15.45 -10.34
N VAL A 115 20.27 15.44 -11.29
CA VAL A 115 19.86 16.65 -12.04
C VAL A 115 18.67 17.39 -11.41
N GLY A 116 18.22 16.97 -10.21
CA GLY A 116 17.13 17.59 -9.47
C GLY A 116 15.74 17.40 -10.08
N GLY A 117 15.52 16.34 -10.87
CA GLY A 117 14.24 16.05 -11.50
C GLY A 117 13.24 15.33 -10.59
N ASP A 118 12.01 15.17 -11.08
CA ASP A 118 10.92 14.49 -10.36
C ASP A 118 11.12 12.96 -10.34
N VAL A 119 11.53 12.45 -9.17
CA VAL A 119 11.73 11.01 -8.92
C VAL A 119 10.42 10.23 -9.02
N GLY A 120 9.28 10.82 -8.65
CA GLY A 120 7.97 10.18 -8.72
C GLY A 120 7.52 9.97 -10.17
N ALA A 121 7.52 11.03 -10.98
CA ALA A 121 7.20 10.94 -12.40
C ALA A 121 8.15 9.97 -13.13
N THR A 122 9.43 9.99 -12.76
CA THR A 122 10.44 9.06 -13.28
C THR A 122 10.17 7.63 -12.87
N ALA A 123 9.80 7.36 -11.61
CA ALA A 123 9.43 6.02 -11.15
C ALA A 123 8.24 5.46 -11.94
N LYS A 124 7.22 6.28 -12.21
CA LYS A 124 6.09 5.89 -13.07
C LYS A 124 6.57 5.51 -14.47
N GLY A 125 7.28 6.41 -15.15
CA GLY A 125 7.74 6.20 -16.52
C GLY A 125 8.74 5.04 -16.65
N ALA A 126 9.66 4.90 -15.69
CA ALA A 126 10.65 3.83 -15.68
C ALA A 126 10.02 2.44 -15.55
N VAL A 127 9.06 2.29 -14.64
CA VAL A 127 8.35 1.01 -14.44
C VAL A 127 7.46 0.67 -15.64
N GLU A 128 6.77 1.66 -16.21
CA GLU A 128 6.00 1.50 -17.44
C GLU A 128 6.90 1.04 -18.60
N GLY A 129 8.04 1.72 -18.80
CA GLY A 129 9.03 1.38 -19.82
C GLY A 129 9.66 0.00 -19.60
N ALA A 130 9.90 -0.38 -18.34
CA ALA A 130 10.41 -1.69 -17.99
C ALA A 130 9.43 -2.81 -18.39
N ILE A 131 8.13 -2.65 -18.11
CA ILE A 131 7.12 -3.66 -18.45
C ILE A 131 6.91 -3.76 -19.96
N VAL A 132 6.83 -2.62 -20.65
CA VAL A 132 6.67 -2.58 -22.11
C VAL A 132 7.90 -3.19 -22.80
N GLY A 133 9.11 -2.80 -22.40
CA GLY A 133 10.35 -3.35 -22.94
C GLY A 133 10.53 -4.83 -22.59
N ALA A 134 10.14 -5.26 -21.39
CA ALA A 134 10.21 -6.66 -20.96
C ALA A 134 9.40 -7.60 -21.85
N LYS A 135 8.23 -7.16 -22.34
CA LYS A 135 7.41 -7.96 -23.27
C LYS A 135 8.17 -8.31 -24.54
N GLU A 136 8.93 -7.36 -25.09
CA GLU A 136 9.75 -7.59 -26.29
C GLU A 136 10.94 -8.53 -26.01
N LEU A 137 11.33 -8.70 -24.75
CA LEU A 137 12.38 -9.60 -24.28
C LEU A 137 11.86 -10.98 -23.85
N GLY A 138 10.54 -11.20 -23.87
CA GLY A 138 9.93 -12.45 -23.43
C GLY A 138 9.93 -12.67 -21.91
N VAL A 139 10.12 -11.60 -21.12
CA VAL A 139 10.06 -11.66 -19.64
C VAL A 139 8.60 -11.57 -19.18
N GLY A 140 8.27 -12.28 -18.10
CA GLY A 140 6.93 -12.20 -17.50
C GLY A 140 6.61 -10.78 -17.00
N VAL A 141 5.40 -10.29 -17.28
CA VAL A 141 4.97 -8.93 -16.89
C VAL A 141 5.07 -8.71 -15.38
N THR A 142 4.62 -9.67 -14.58
CA THR A 142 4.70 -9.60 -13.12
C THR A 142 6.13 -9.60 -12.61
N GLU A 143 7.03 -10.34 -13.28
CA GLU A 143 8.46 -10.39 -12.93
C GLU A 143 9.15 -9.05 -13.26
N ALA A 144 8.91 -8.52 -14.46
CA ALA A 144 9.41 -7.22 -14.89
C ALA A 144 8.92 -6.08 -13.98
N ALA A 145 7.62 -6.08 -13.67
CA ALA A 145 7.01 -5.10 -12.79
C ALA A 145 7.61 -5.17 -11.38
N SER A 146 7.79 -6.38 -10.84
CA SER A 146 8.39 -6.59 -9.52
C SER A 146 9.85 -6.14 -9.46
N ALA A 147 10.64 -6.45 -10.50
CA ALA A 147 12.04 -6.04 -10.60
C ALA A 147 12.18 -4.52 -10.69
N ALA A 148 11.38 -3.88 -11.56
CA ALA A 148 11.39 -2.42 -11.72
C ALA A 148 10.92 -1.71 -10.44
N ALA A 149 9.81 -2.16 -9.85
CA ALA A 149 9.29 -1.61 -8.60
C ALA A 149 10.30 -1.73 -7.44
N SER A 150 10.98 -2.87 -7.33
CA SER A 150 12.05 -3.07 -6.35
C SER A 150 13.22 -2.12 -6.58
N ALA A 151 13.63 -1.96 -7.85
CA ALA A 151 14.71 -1.05 -8.21
C ALA A 151 14.36 0.42 -7.92
N VAL A 152 13.10 0.83 -8.11
CA VAL A 152 12.63 2.16 -7.71
C VAL A 152 12.87 2.38 -6.22
N ILE A 153 12.43 1.46 -5.36
CA ILE A 153 12.53 1.62 -3.90
C ILE A 153 13.98 1.63 -3.44
N LYS A 154 14.80 0.70 -3.95
CA LYS A 154 16.22 0.63 -3.63
C LYS A 154 17.00 1.87 -4.06
N SER A 155 16.60 2.49 -5.16
CA SER A 155 17.28 3.68 -5.67
C SER A 155 16.78 4.94 -4.98
N THR A 156 15.46 5.03 -4.75
CA THR A 156 14.82 6.09 -3.97
C THR A 156 15.46 6.23 -2.59
N SER A 157 15.72 5.11 -1.90
CA SER A 157 16.38 5.14 -0.59
C SER A 157 17.82 5.68 -0.65
N THR A 158 18.57 5.36 -1.71
CA THR A 158 19.94 5.86 -1.87
C THR A 158 20.02 7.35 -2.19
N VAL A 159 18.97 7.93 -2.78
CA VAL A 159 18.92 9.36 -3.14
C VAL A 159 18.14 10.21 -2.12
N GLY A 160 17.67 9.61 -1.03
CA GLY A 160 16.96 10.30 0.05
C GLY A 160 15.55 10.79 -0.30
N ALA A 161 14.95 10.28 -1.37
CA ALA A 161 13.59 10.63 -1.76
C ALA A 161 12.54 9.83 -0.95
N GLU A 162 11.29 10.31 -0.92
CA GLU A 162 10.22 9.68 -0.16
C GLU A 162 9.78 8.34 -0.75
N ILE A 163 10.09 7.25 -0.05
CA ILE A 163 9.79 5.87 -0.47
C ILE A 163 8.29 5.65 -0.71
N GLY A 164 7.42 6.20 0.16
CA GLY A 164 5.97 6.08 0.01
C GLY A 164 5.45 6.72 -1.29
N ALA A 165 5.91 7.91 -1.63
CA ALA A 165 5.56 8.59 -2.88
C ALA A 165 6.10 7.83 -4.10
N SER A 166 7.34 7.34 -4.03
CA SER A 166 7.91 6.49 -5.09
C SER A 166 7.15 5.17 -5.27
N ALA A 167 6.69 4.55 -4.18
CA ALA A 167 5.87 3.33 -4.22
C ALA A 167 4.53 3.57 -4.93
N ARG A 168 3.88 4.72 -4.64
CA ARG A 168 2.65 5.16 -5.34
C ARG A 168 2.89 5.29 -6.84
N SER A 169 3.91 6.05 -7.22
CA SER A 169 4.20 6.31 -8.63
C SER A 169 4.65 5.06 -9.39
N ALA A 170 5.46 4.21 -8.75
CA ALA A 170 5.86 2.93 -9.31
C ALA A 170 4.65 2.06 -9.64
N LEU A 171 3.67 1.96 -8.73
CA LEU A 171 2.47 1.12 -8.95
C LEU A 171 1.52 1.69 -10.00
N ILE A 172 1.44 3.02 -10.13
CA ILE A 172 0.76 3.63 -11.29
C ILE A 172 1.50 3.24 -12.58
N GLY A 173 2.83 3.32 -12.61
CA GLY A 173 3.65 2.87 -13.73
C GLY A 173 3.45 1.38 -14.08
N VAL A 174 3.36 0.53 -13.05
CA VAL A 174 3.04 -0.89 -13.21
C VAL A 174 1.75 -1.06 -13.99
N LEU A 175 0.71 -0.36 -13.55
CA LEU A 175 -0.62 -0.50 -14.10
C LEU A 175 -0.71 0.00 -15.55
N TYR A 176 -0.08 1.14 -15.87
CA TYR A 176 0.01 1.64 -17.24
C TYR A 176 0.75 0.65 -18.15
N GLY A 177 1.91 0.16 -17.70
CA GLY A 177 2.66 -0.87 -18.43
C GLY A 177 1.84 -2.13 -18.65
N THR A 178 1.16 -2.62 -17.60
CA THR A 178 0.30 -3.80 -17.66
C THR A 178 -0.86 -3.65 -18.65
N LYS A 179 -1.49 -2.47 -18.74
CA LYS A 179 -2.55 -2.20 -19.73
C LYS A 179 -2.00 -2.24 -21.15
N GLU A 180 -0.86 -1.61 -21.40
CA GLU A 180 -0.25 -1.56 -22.72
C GLU A 180 0.18 -2.96 -23.22
N VAL A 181 0.63 -3.82 -22.31
CA VAL A 181 1.02 -5.18 -22.65
C VAL A 181 -0.14 -6.19 -22.64
N GLY A 182 -1.32 -5.81 -22.14
CA GLY A 182 -2.53 -6.65 -22.12
C GLY A 182 -2.54 -7.74 -21.04
N ALA A 183 -1.86 -7.52 -19.90
CA ALA A 183 -1.77 -8.49 -18.81
C ALA A 183 -2.79 -8.23 -17.68
N SER A 184 -2.90 -9.18 -16.75
CA SER A 184 -3.82 -9.10 -15.60
C SER A 184 -3.38 -8.04 -14.60
N ALA A 185 -4.07 -6.90 -14.57
CA ALA A 185 -3.81 -5.80 -13.63
C ALA A 185 -3.80 -6.25 -12.16
N ILE A 186 -4.76 -7.10 -11.76
CA ILE A 186 -4.90 -7.55 -10.36
C ILE A 186 -3.73 -8.43 -9.91
N GLU A 187 -3.26 -9.32 -10.78
CA GLU A 187 -2.10 -10.16 -10.51
C GLU A 187 -0.83 -9.31 -10.42
N THR A 188 -0.63 -8.37 -11.36
CA THR A 188 0.55 -7.50 -11.36
C THR A 188 0.55 -6.53 -10.18
N ILE A 189 -0.60 -6.00 -9.74
CA ILE A 189 -0.74 -5.22 -8.51
C ILE A 189 -0.22 -6.04 -7.33
N SER A 190 -0.67 -7.28 -7.19
CA SER A 190 -0.32 -8.14 -6.05
C SER A 190 1.18 -8.44 -6.00
N GLY A 191 1.75 -8.83 -7.14
CA GLY A 191 3.18 -9.12 -7.27
C GLY A 191 4.05 -7.89 -6.98
N SER A 192 3.72 -6.77 -7.62
CA SER A 192 4.52 -5.54 -7.51
C SER A 192 4.39 -4.88 -6.14
N THR A 193 3.19 -4.88 -5.53
CA THR A 193 3.01 -4.42 -4.14
C THR A 193 3.88 -5.24 -3.19
N SER A 194 3.93 -6.57 -3.39
CA SER A 194 4.77 -7.43 -2.57
C SER A 194 6.26 -7.10 -2.72
N ALA A 195 6.69 -6.82 -3.95
CA ALA A 195 8.07 -6.43 -4.26
C ALA A 195 8.45 -5.09 -3.64
N LEU A 196 7.55 -4.10 -3.68
CA LEU A 196 7.73 -2.79 -3.04
C LEU A 196 7.90 -2.92 -1.52
N ILE A 197 7.03 -3.67 -0.85
CA ILE A 197 7.08 -3.85 0.61
C ILE A 197 8.35 -4.57 1.04
N LYS A 198 8.74 -5.64 0.34
CA LYS A 198 9.99 -6.35 0.62
C LYS A 198 11.21 -5.45 0.41
N SER A 199 11.23 -4.70 -0.69
CA SER A 199 12.34 -3.80 -0.98
C SER A 199 12.44 -2.66 0.04
N ALA A 200 11.32 -2.11 0.51
CA ALA A 200 11.31 -1.10 1.56
C ALA A 200 11.90 -1.65 2.86
N ALA A 201 11.53 -2.87 3.25
CA ALA A 201 12.10 -3.52 4.41
C ALA A 201 13.61 -3.81 4.25
N GLU A 202 14.04 -4.29 3.08
CA GLU A 202 15.46 -4.58 2.78
C GLU A 202 16.35 -3.34 2.92
N VAL A 203 15.83 -2.15 2.58
CA VAL A 203 16.59 -0.89 2.67
C VAL A 203 16.37 -0.15 3.99
N GLY A 204 15.67 -0.75 4.96
CA GLY A 204 15.34 -0.11 6.24
C GLY A 204 14.38 1.08 6.13
N GLY A 205 13.60 1.15 5.04
CA GLY A 205 12.61 2.19 4.79
C GLY A 205 11.32 2.00 5.60
N ASP A 206 10.48 3.05 5.61
CA ASP A 206 9.17 3.00 6.27
C ASP A 206 8.20 2.12 5.47
N VAL A 207 8.00 0.88 5.95
CA VAL A 207 7.08 -0.10 5.37
C VAL A 207 5.63 0.38 5.43
N ALA A 208 5.24 1.11 6.46
CA ALA A 208 3.88 1.62 6.62
C ALA A 208 3.59 2.74 5.60
N ALA A 209 4.52 3.68 5.41
CA ALA A 209 4.43 4.68 4.36
C ALA A 209 4.43 4.06 2.95
N THR A 210 5.25 3.03 2.75
CA THR A 210 5.28 2.25 1.48
C THR A 210 3.95 1.56 1.22
N ALA A 211 3.35 0.95 2.25
CA ALA A 211 2.03 0.32 2.17
C ALA A 211 0.94 1.31 1.79
N LYS A 212 0.91 2.48 2.43
CA LYS A 212 -0.03 3.55 2.09
C LYS A 212 0.11 3.94 0.61
N GLY A 213 1.34 4.30 0.20
CA GLY A 213 1.61 4.76 -1.15
C GLY A 213 1.33 3.70 -2.22
N ALA A 214 1.72 2.45 -1.99
CA ALA A 214 1.45 1.35 -2.90
C ALA A 214 -0.06 1.14 -3.11
N VAL A 215 -0.83 1.04 -2.03
CA VAL A 215 -2.29 0.85 -2.14
C VAL A 215 -2.97 2.02 -2.81
N GLU A 216 -2.57 3.26 -2.50
CA GLU A 216 -3.06 4.47 -3.16
C GLU A 216 -2.77 4.44 -4.66
N GLY A 217 -1.53 4.13 -5.05
CA GLY A 217 -1.11 4.02 -6.46
C GLY A 217 -1.88 2.93 -7.21
N ALA A 218 -2.14 1.79 -6.57
CA ALA A 218 -2.94 0.72 -7.15
C ALA A 218 -4.38 1.15 -7.44
N ILE A 219 -4.99 1.95 -6.56
CA ILE A 219 -6.36 2.43 -6.71
C ILE A 219 -6.47 3.53 -7.78
N VAL A 220 -5.57 4.50 -7.72
CA VAL A 220 -5.51 5.61 -8.69
C VAL A 220 -5.27 5.04 -10.09
N GLY A 221 -4.27 4.17 -10.24
CA GLY A 221 -4.00 3.50 -11.51
C GLY A 221 -5.17 2.62 -11.95
N ALA A 222 -5.84 1.88 -11.04
CA ALA A 222 -6.98 1.05 -11.43
C ALA A 222 -8.12 1.88 -12.04
N LYS A 223 -8.41 3.04 -11.47
CA LYS A 223 -9.44 3.96 -12.00
C LYS A 223 -9.12 4.45 -13.41
N GLU A 224 -7.89 4.91 -13.64
CA GLU A 224 -7.45 5.44 -14.94
C GLU A 224 -7.50 4.37 -16.06
N LEU A 225 -7.45 3.10 -15.68
CA LEU A 225 -7.44 1.98 -16.62
C LEU A 225 -8.79 1.25 -16.72
N GLY A 226 -9.80 1.64 -15.95
CA GLY A 226 -11.13 1.00 -15.94
C GLY A 226 -11.14 -0.37 -15.24
N VAL A 227 -10.16 -0.63 -14.38
CA VAL A 227 -10.09 -1.83 -13.53
C VAL A 227 -10.98 -1.61 -12.29
N GLY A 228 -11.58 -2.68 -11.78
CA GLY A 228 -12.36 -2.64 -10.55
C GLY A 228 -11.54 -2.09 -9.37
N VAL A 229 -11.90 -0.90 -8.89
CA VAL A 229 -11.18 -0.18 -7.82
C VAL A 229 -11.19 -1.00 -6.52
N THR A 230 -12.31 -1.64 -6.20
CA THR A 230 -12.47 -2.47 -5.01
C THR A 230 -11.59 -3.72 -5.05
N GLU A 231 -11.45 -4.32 -6.23
CA GLU A 231 -10.61 -5.49 -6.48
C GLU A 231 -9.14 -5.10 -6.41
N ALA A 232 -8.75 -3.97 -7.00
CA ALA A 232 -7.39 -3.44 -6.93
C ALA A 232 -7.00 -3.08 -5.48
N ALA A 233 -7.89 -2.41 -4.75
CA ALA A 233 -7.70 -2.09 -3.33
C ALA A 233 -7.52 -3.36 -2.49
N SER A 234 -8.36 -4.38 -2.72
CA SER A 234 -8.29 -5.65 -1.99
C SER A 234 -7.02 -6.43 -2.31
N ALA A 235 -6.60 -6.46 -3.58
CA ALA A 235 -5.38 -7.12 -4.03
C ALA A 235 -4.13 -6.46 -3.42
N ALA A 236 -4.03 -5.13 -3.51
CA ALA A 236 -2.93 -4.37 -2.93
C ALA A 236 -2.89 -4.52 -1.40
N ALA A 237 -4.03 -4.35 -0.72
CA ALA A 237 -4.13 -4.51 0.73
C ALA A 237 -3.70 -5.91 1.19
N THR A 238 -4.16 -6.97 0.52
CA THR A 238 -3.76 -8.36 0.79
C THR A 238 -2.25 -8.55 0.60
N ALA A 239 -1.70 -8.06 -0.51
CA ALA A 239 -0.28 -8.15 -0.81
C ALA A 239 0.60 -7.42 0.21
N VAL A 240 0.14 -6.26 0.69
CA VAL A 240 0.81 -5.49 1.75
C VAL A 240 0.99 -6.33 3.00
N VAL A 241 -0.10 -6.85 3.57
CA VAL A 241 -0.01 -7.54 4.87
C VAL A 241 0.65 -8.90 4.78
N LYS A 242 0.48 -9.59 3.65
CA LYS A 242 1.20 -10.84 3.38
C LYS A 242 2.70 -10.60 3.38
N SER A 243 3.13 -9.56 2.67
CA SER A 243 4.55 -9.22 2.58
C SER A 243 5.10 -8.68 3.89
N ALA A 244 4.36 -7.80 4.57
CA ALA A 244 4.72 -7.26 5.88
C ALA A 244 4.96 -8.37 6.92
N SER A 245 4.11 -9.41 6.90
CA SER A 245 4.26 -10.59 7.78
C SER A 245 5.55 -11.37 7.50
N THR A 246 6.03 -11.40 6.26
CA THR A 246 7.27 -12.10 5.90
C THR A 246 8.54 -11.33 6.22
N VAL A 247 8.46 -10.00 6.34
CA VAL A 247 9.62 -9.14 6.59
C VAL A 247 9.70 -8.62 8.03
N GLY A 248 8.87 -9.14 8.93
CA GLY A 248 8.86 -8.76 10.35
C GLY A 248 8.40 -7.32 10.61
N ALA A 249 7.68 -6.69 9.67
CA ALA A 249 7.11 -5.37 9.89
C ALA A 249 5.95 -5.43 10.89
N GLU A 250 5.69 -4.32 11.60
CA GLU A 250 4.55 -4.22 12.49
C GLU A 250 3.23 -4.31 11.71
N ILE A 251 2.58 -5.47 11.78
CA ILE A 251 1.39 -5.77 10.96
C ILE A 251 0.25 -4.79 11.26
N GLY A 252 0.05 -4.40 12.51
CA GLY A 252 -1.02 -3.47 12.89
C GLY A 252 -0.86 -2.08 12.26
N THR A 253 0.33 -1.48 12.35
CA THR A 253 0.60 -0.15 11.75
C THR A 253 0.60 -0.21 10.23
N THR A 254 1.05 -1.32 9.66
CA THR A 254 1.02 -1.57 8.22
C THR A 254 -0.42 -1.75 7.71
N ALA A 255 -1.25 -2.51 8.41
CA ALA A 255 -2.68 -2.69 8.10
C ALA A 255 -3.44 -1.36 8.20
N LYS A 256 -3.15 -0.55 9.22
CA LYS A 256 -3.67 0.82 9.34
C LYS A 256 -3.33 1.64 8.10
N SER A 257 -2.05 1.66 7.73
CA SER A 257 -1.57 2.48 6.62
C SER A 257 -2.10 1.99 5.26
N ALA A 258 -2.28 0.68 5.11
CA ALA A 258 -2.96 0.10 3.95
C ALA A 258 -4.39 0.62 3.83
N ILE A 259 -5.21 0.57 4.89
CA ILE A 259 -6.58 1.09 4.85
C ILE A 259 -6.61 2.61 4.63
N VAL A 260 -5.69 3.37 5.25
CA VAL A 260 -5.58 4.81 4.98
C VAL A 260 -5.28 5.05 3.49
N GLY A 261 -4.33 4.30 2.91
CA GLY A 261 -4.03 4.36 1.47
C GLY A 261 -5.23 3.97 0.60
N VAL A 262 -6.02 2.97 1.03
CA VAL A 262 -7.29 2.63 0.39
C VAL A 262 -8.19 3.85 0.35
N LEU A 263 -8.44 4.47 1.50
CA LEU A 263 -9.42 5.54 1.61
C LEU A 263 -8.97 6.84 0.94
N THR A 264 -7.68 7.17 1.04
CA THR A 264 -7.08 8.27 0.26
C THR A 264 -7.23 8.02 -1.24
N GLY A 265 -6.90 6.82 -1.73
CA GLY A 265 -7.10 6.46 -3.13
C GLY A 265 -8.58 6.54 -3.55
N THR A 266 -9.51 6.03 -2.73
CA THR A 266 -10.95 6.11 -3.03
C THR A 266 -11.48 7.54 -3.11
N LYS A 267 -10.93 8.46 -2.31
CA LYS A 267 -11.26 9.88 -2.36
C LYS A 267 -10.94 10.47 -3.73
N GLU A 268 -9.75 10.15 -4.25
CA GLU A 268 -9.29 10.62 -5.55
C GLU A 268 -10.17 10.08 -6.69
N VAL A 269 -10.67 8.85 -6.57
CA VAL A 269 -11.41 8.17 -7.66
C VAL A 269 -12.94 8.18 -7.52
N GLY A 270 -13.48 8.69 -6.41
CA GLY A 270 -14.91 8.96 -6.19
C GLY A 270 -15.80 7.74 -5.88
N THR A 271 -15.30 6.73 -5.16
CA THR A 271 -16.07 5.50 -4.84
C THR A 271 -16.78 5.54 -3.47
N LYS A 272 -17.70 4.59 -3.25
CA LYS A 272 -18.41 4.44 -1.97
C LYS A 272 -17.46 3.96 -0.86
N ALA A 273 -17.20 4.84 0.09
CA ALA A 273 -16.30 4.61 1.23
C ALA A 273 -16.63 3.34 2.04
N VAL A 274 -17.90 3.10 2.38
CA VAL A 274 -18.30 2.02 3.31
C VAL A 274 -18.09 0.61 2.73
N GLU A 275 -18.44 0.41 1.46
CA GLU A 275 -18.21 -0.86 0.77
C GLU A 275 -16.70 -1.13 0.66
N THR A 276 -15.90 -0.09 0.45
CA THR A 276 -14.44 -0.22 0.37
C THR A 276 -13.81 -0.52 1.74
N ILE A 277 -14.25 0.15 2.82
CA ILE A 277 -13.80 -0.13 4.20
C ILE A 277 -14.00 -1.62 4.53
N SER A 278 -15.21 -2.12 4.28
CA SER A 278 -15.57 -3.50 4.61
C SER A 278 -14.78 -4.50 3.76
N GLY A 279 -14.69 -4.25 2.44
CA GLY A 279 -13.95 -5.09 1.51
C GLY A 279 -12.47 -5.18 1.84
N SER A 280 -11.81 -4.04 2.04
CA SER A 280 -10.38 -3.97 2.34
C SER A 280 -10.04 -4.51 3.73
N THR A 281 -10.88 -4.27 4.74
CA THR A 281 -10.69 -4.87 6.08
C THR A 281 -10.76 -6.40 6.00
N SER A 282 -11.75 -6.93 5.26
CA SER A 282 -11.87 -8.36 5.03
C SER A 282 -10.66 -8.94 4.28
N ALA A 283 -10.18 -8.22 3.26
CA ALA A 283 -9.03 -8.63 2.46
C ALA A 283 -7.75 -8.71 3.31
N LEU A 284 -7.50 -7.72 4.17
CA LEU A 284 -6.36 -7.70 5.08
C LEU A 284 -6.38 -8.90 6.04
N ILE A 285 -7.51 -9.14 6.70
CA ILE A 285 -7.62 -10.24 7.69
C ILE A 285 -7.45 -11.60 7.02
N LYS A 286 -8.05 -11.78 5.84
CA LYS A 286 -7.86 -13.00 5.07
C LYS A 286 -6.39 -13.18 4.67
N GLY A 287 -5.75 -12.13 4.15
CA GLY A 287 -4.36 -12.16 3.72
C GLY A 287 -3.38 -12.49 4.85
N VAL A 288 -3.60 -11.94 6.06
CA VAL A 288 -2.78 -12.24 7.23
C VAL A 288 -3.01 -13.66 7.73
N ALA A 289 -4.25 -14.12 7.76
CA ALA A 289 -4.57 -15.49 8.19
C ALA A 289 -3.96 -16.55 7.26
N GLU A 290 -3.92 -16.30 5.94
CA GLU A 290 -3.29 -17.19 4.96
C GLU A 290 -1.78 -17.41 5.20
N VAL A 291 -1.11 -16.48 5.91
CA VAL A 291 0.30 -16.60 6.29
C VAL A 291 0.52 -16.81 7.79
N GLY A 292 -0.54 -17.08 8.54
CA GLY A 292 -0.46 -17.34 9.98
C GLY A 292 -0.04 -16.13 10.82
N GLY A 293 -0.24 -14.90 10.33
CA GLY A 293 0.09 -13.69 11.07
C GLY A 293 -0.97 -13.31 12.12
N ASP A 294 -0.71 -12.23 12.86
CA ASP A 294 -1.59 -11.78 13.94
C ASP A 294 -2.85 -11.08 13.41
N VAL A 295 -3.95 -11.85 13.37
CA VAL A 295 -5.29 -11.36 13.01
C VAL A 295 -5.79 -10.26 13.96
N GLY A 296 -5.45 -10.35 15.26
CA GLY A 296 -5.82 -9.35 16.25
C GLY A 296 -5.15 -8.00 15.96
N ALA A 297 -3.83 -7.98 15.79
CA ALA A 297 -3.09 -6.77 15.42
C ALA A 297 -3.60 -6.17 14.10
N THR A 298 -3.91 -7.04 13.13
CA THR A 298 -4.49 -6.63 11.84
C THR A 298 -5.87 -6.00 12.01
N ALA A 299 -6.73 -6.58 12.84
CA ALA A 299 -8.05 -6.04 13.13
C ALA A 299 -7.97 -4.68 13.84
N LYS A 300 -7.07 -4.52 14.82
CA LYS A 300 -6.78 -3.22 15.45
C LYS A 300 -6.38 -2.19 14.39
N GLY A 301 -5.38 -2.52 13.59
CA GLY A 301 -4.84 -1.66 12.55
C GLY A 301 -5.87 -1.27 11.50
N ALA A 302 -6.63 -2.23 10.98
CA ALA A 302 -7.64 -1.99 9.97
C ALA A 302 -8.78 -1.10 10.47
N VAL A 303 -9.27 -1.31 11.70
CA VAL A 303 -10.32 -0.47 12.29
C VAL A 303 -9.80 0.95 12.55
N GLU A 304 -8.59 1.07 13.11
CA GLU A 304 -7.94 2.37 13.33
C GLU A 304 -7.75 3.12 12.00
N GLY A 305 -7.24 2.44 10.97
CA GLY A 305 -7.02 3.00 9.64
C GLY A 305 -8.32 3.38 8.94
N ALA A 306 -9.39 2.60 9.12
CA ALA A 306 -10.70 2.91 8.58
C ALA A 306 -11.25 4.22 9.16
N ILE A 307 -11.12 4.40 10.47
CA ILE A 307 -11.58 5.63 11.14
C ILE A 307 -10.74 6.83 10.71
N VAL A 308 -9.40 6.68 10.72
CA VAL A 308 -8.48 7.76 10.35
C VAL A 308 -8.70 8.18 8.90
N GLY A 309 -8.76 7.24 7.96
CA GLY A 309 -8.97 7.54 6.55
C GLY A 309 -10.39 7.99 6.20
N ALA A 310 -11.40 7.60 6.98
CA ALA A 310 -12.79 8.01 6.77
C ALA A 310 -13.01 9.52 6.96
N LYS A 311 -12.21 10.15 7.82
CA LYS A 311 -12.25 11.60 8.06
C LYS A 311 -12.10 12.38 6.75
N ASP A 312 -11.15 11.97 5.90
CA ASP A 312 -10.87 12.66 4.64
C ASP A 312 -11.99 12.51 3.60
N LEU A 313 -12.86 11.51 3.78
CA LEU A 313 -14.03 11.22 2.96
C LEU A 313 -15.31 11.87 3.50
N GLY A 314 -15.26 12.56 4.63
CA GLY A 314 -16.45 13.10 5.30
C GLY A 314 -17.36 12.03 5.91
N VAL A 315 -16.84 10.82 6.11
CA VAL A 315 -17.55 9.72 6.77
C VAL A 315 -17.27 9.80 8.27
N GLY A 316 -18.33 9.85 9.10
CA GLY A 316 -18.18 9.94 10.55
C GLY A 316 -17.47 8.71 11.15
N ALA A 317 -16.69 8.93 12.21
CA ALA A 317 -15.89 7.85 12.83
C ALA A 317 -16.76 6.70 13.32
N THR A 318 -17.98 6.99 13.77
CA THR A 318 -18.95 5.98 14.24
C THR A 318 -19.32 4.98 13.14
N PHE A 319 -19.58 5.46 11.92
CA PHE A 319 -19.89 4.62 10.76
C PHE A 319 -18.67 3.81 10.32
N ALA A 320 -17.51 4.46 10.21
CA ALA A 320 -16.27 3.78 9.84
C ALA A 320 -15.88 2.68 10.84
N ALA A 321 -15.98 2.99 12.15
CA ALA A 321 -15.75 2.04 13.23
C ALA A 321 -16.68 0.84 13.12
N SER A 322 -17.99 1.06 12.96
CA SER A 322 -18.97 -0.03 12.88
C SER A 322 -18.78 -0.91 11.64
N ALA A 323 -18.49 -0.33 10.48
CA ALA A 323 -18.26 -1.06 9.24
C ALA A 323 -16.98 -1.91 9.33
N ALA A 324 -15.86 -1.31 9.74
CA ALA A 324 -14.58 -2.00 9.87
C ALA A 324 -14.63 -3.07 10.95
N ALA A 325 -15.25 -2.80 12.11
CA ALA A 325 -15.34 -3.78 13.19
C ALA A 325 -16.24 -4.97 12.82
N THR A 326 -17.35 -4.72 12.11
CA THR A 326 -18.21 -5.81 11.57
C THR A 326 -17.43 -6.67 10.59
N ALA A 327 -16.76 -6.05 9.61
CA ALA A 327 -15.94 -6.76 8.65
C ALA A 327 -14.81 -7.55 9.33
N ALA A 328 -14.21 -6.99 10.38
CA ALA A 328 -13.14 -7.65 11.10
C ALA A 328 -13.60 -8.95 11.78
N ILE A 329 -14.74 -8.91 12.47
CA ILE A 329 -15.28 -10.09 13.16
C ILE A 329 -15.77 -11.15 12.18
N GLN A 330 -16.50 -10.75 11.13
CA GLN A 330 -16.98 -11.69 10.12
C GLN A 330 -15.82 -12.38 9.39
N SER A 331 -14.77 -11.63 9.04
CA SER A 331 -13.60 -12.21 8.37
C SER A 331 -12.74 -13.04 9.30
N ALA A 332 -12.57 -12.64 10.56
CA ALA A 332 -11.91 -13.47 11.58
C ALA A 332 -12.63 -14.81 11.76
N SER A 333 -13.97 -14.81 11.77
CA SER A 333 -14.76 -16.05 11.84
C SER A 333 -14.54 -16.95 10.63
N ARG A 334 -14.56 -16.39 9.42
CA ARG A 334 -14.34 -17.14 8.17
C ARG A 334 -12.97 -17.82 8.10
N VAL A 335 -11.96 -17.22 8.74
CA VAL A 335 -10.59 -17.77 8.77
C VAL A 335 -10.30 -18.56 10.05
N GLY A 336 -11.28 -18.76 10.93
CA GLY A 336 -11.12 -19.54 12.16
C GLY A 336 -10.29 -18.85 13.26
N ALA A 337 -10.14 -17.52 13.21
CA ALA A 337 -9.43 -16.78 14.25
C ALA A 337 -10.28 -16.59 15.52
N GLU A 338 -9.62 -16.34 16.66
CA GLU A 338 -10.32 -16.13 17.93
C GLU A 338 -11.12 -14.82 17.91
N ILE A 339 -12.45 -14.95 17.92
CA ILE A 339 -13.38 -13.81 17.86
C ILE A 339 -13.25 -12.91 19.08
N GLY A 340 -13.06 -13.46 20.28
CA GLY A 340 -12.86 -12.68 21.50
C GLY A 340 -11.62 -11.80 21.42
N ALA A 341 -10.48 -12.35 20.99
CA ALA A 341 -9.25 -11.58 20.80
C ALA A 341 -9.41 -10.52 19.69
N THR A 342 -10.07 -10.89 18.59
CA THR A 342 -10.36 -9.96 17.47
C THR A 342 -11.25 -8.81 17.93
N ALA A 343 -12.27 -9.09 18.73
CA ALA A 343 -13.17 -8.10 19.32
C ALA A 343 -12.42 -7.15 20.26
N LYS A 344 -11.55 -7.67 21.12
CA LYS A 344 -10.66 -6.87 21.95
C LYS A 344 -9.86 -5.89 21.08
N SER A 345 -9.16 -6.40 20.07
CA SER A 345 -8.30 -5.60 19.20
C SER A 345 -9.05 -4.60 18.33
N ALA A 346 -10.21 -4.97 17.79
CA ALA A 346 -11.06 -4.08 17.01
C ALA A 346 -11.47 -2.86 17.83
N LEU A 347 -11.90 -3.06 19.08
CA LEU A 347 -12.28 -1.94 19.97
C LEU A 347 -11.08 -1.11 20.41
N VAL A 348 -9.90 -1.72 20.59
CA VAL A 348 -8.65 -0.96 20.77
C VAL A 348 -8.43 -0.03 19.57
N GLY A 349 -8.64 -0.53 18.34
CA GLY A 349 -8.57 0.25 17.10
C GLY A 349 -9.60 1.38 17.03
N VAL A 350 -10.83 1.15 17.54
CA VAL A 350 -11.86 2.20 17.66
C VAL A 350 -11.38 3.35 18.54
N VAL A 351 -10.85 3.07 19.73
CA VAL A 351 -10.35 4.13 20.63
C VAL A 351 -9.18 4.89 20.00
N HIS A 352 -8.21 4.19 19.43
CA HIS A 352 -7.03 4.82 18.81
C HIS A 352 -7.43 5.69 17.61
N GLY A 353 -8.28 5.17 16.73
CA GLY A 353 -8.74 5.90 15.55
C GLY A 353 -9.54 7.14 15.92
N THR A 354 -10.51 7.00 16.82
CA THR A 354 -11.39 8.09 17.26
C THR A 354 -10.62 9.21 17.94
N LYS A 355 -9.66 8.85 18.80
CA LYS A 355 -8.76 9.82 19.45
C LYS A 355 -7.93 10.61 18.44
N GLN A 356 -7.42 9.95 17.39
CA GLN A 356 -6.62 10.61 16.35
C GLN A 356 -7.44 11.58 15.49
N VAL A 357 -8.70 11.24 15.19
CA VAL A 357 -9.54 12.13 14.38
C VAL A 357 -10.16 13.28 15.18
N GLY A 358 -10.16 13.19 16.52
CA GLY A 358 -10.68 14.21 17.44
C GLY A 358 -12.18 14.11 17.69
N GLU A 359 -12.80 12.96 17.40
CA GLU A 359 -14.24 12.72 17.58
C GLU A 359 -14.56 12.09 18.95
N SER A 360 -15.86 12.00 19.27
CA SER A 360 -16.35 11.37 20.50
C SER A 360 -15.99 9.88 20.55
N VAL A 361 -15.06 9.54 21.44
CA VAL A 361 -14.66 8.16 21.72
C VAL A 361 -15.86 7.35 22.25
N VAL A 362 -16.69 7.94 23.11
CA VAL A 362 -17.84 7.29 23.77
C VAL A 362 -18.88 6.81 22.76
N GLU A 363 -19.26 7.65 21.80
CA GLU A 363 -20.27 7.31 20.80
C GLU A 363 -19.78 6.23 19.83
N SER A 364 -18.52 6.34 19.42
CA SER A 364 -17.85 5.39 18.53
C SER A 364 -17.65 4.04 19.20
N LEU A 365 -17.34 4.02 20.51
CA LEU A 365 -17.25 2.80 21.31
C LEU A 365 -18.60 2.09 21.43
N SER A 366 -19.68 2.81 21.76
CA SER A 366 -21.01 2.21 21.83
C SER A 366 -21.42 1.60 20.48
N SER A 367 -21.16 2.31 19.38
CA SER A 367 -21.49 1.84 18.03
C SER A 367 -20.60 0.67 17.59
N GLY A 368 -19.28 0.75 17.84
CA GLY A 368 -18.32 -0.30 17.55
C GLY A 368 -18.58 -1.58 18.35
N ALA A 369 -18.90 -1.46 19.64
CA ALA A 369 -19.27 -2.59 20.49
C ALA A 369 -20.55 -3.26 20.02
N SER A 370 -21.55 -2.45 19.65
CA SER A 370 -22.79 -2.96 19.07
C SER A 370 -22.54 -3.72 17.77
N ALA A 371 -21.65 -3.20 16.91
CA ALA A 371 -21.27 -3.83 15.65
C ALA A 371 -20.54 -5.16 15.87
N VAL A 372 -19.56 -5.19 16.78
CA VAL A 372 -18.81 -6.41 17.13
C VAL A 372 -19.70 -7.50 17.69
N VAL A 373 -20.59 -7.17 18.63
CA VAL A 373 -21.49 -8.17 19.25
C VAL A 373 -22.50 -8.70 18.23
N LYS A 374 -23.05 -7.82 17.38
CA LYS A 374 -23.95 -8.25 16.31
C LYS A 374 -23.24 -9.17 15.32
N ALA A 375 -22.04 -8.81 14.87
CA ALA A 375 -21.24 -9.62 13.96
C ALA A 375 -20.88 -10.98 14.59
N ALA A 376 -20.50 -11.00 15.87
CA ALA A 376 -20.21 -12.24 16.60
C ALA A 376 -21.44 -13.16 16.65
N ALA A 377 -22.62 -12.61 16.92
CA ALA A 377 -23.87 -13.37 16.93
C ALA A 377 -24.21 -13.94 15.54
N GLU A 378 -24.06 -13.14 14.48
CA GLU A 378 -24.26 -13.59 13.09
C GLU A 378 -23.32 -14.73 12.70
N THR A 379 -22.13 -14.76 13.30
CA THR A 379 -21.13 -15.84 13.09
C THR A 379 -21.26 -17.02 14.05
N GLY A 380 -22.20 -17.00 14.99
CA GLY A 380 -22.38 -18.06 15.99
C GLY A 380 -21.31 -18.09 17.10
N ALA A 381 -20.55 -17.02 17.28
CA ALA A 381 -19.55 -16.92 18.34
C ALA A 381 -20.18 -16.66 19.73
N ASP A 382 -19.43 -16.94 20.79
CA ASP A 382 -19.84 -16.63 22.17
C ASP A 382 -19.93 -15.10 22.36
N ILE A 383 -21.16 -14.59 22.32
CA ILE A 383 -21.45 -13.15 22.44
C ILE A 383 -21.12 -12.58 23.83
N ALA A 384 -21.20 -13.38 24.89
CA ALA A 384 -20.91 -12.93 26.25
C ALA A 384 -19.42 -12.76 26.46
N ASN A 385 -18.63 -13.76 26.05
CA ASN A 385 -17.17 -13.66 26.06
C ASN A 385 -16.66 -12.57 25.11
N THR A 386 -17.25 -12.46 23.91
CA THR A 386 -16.92 -11.40 22.95
C THR A 386 -17.14 -10.01 23.53
N ALA A 387 -18.31 -9.77 24.16
CA ALA A 387 -18.62 -8.50 24.78
C ALA A 387 -17.66 -8.18 25.93
N LYS A 388 -17.33 -9.16 26.78
CA LYS A 388 -16.36 -9.00 27.86
C LYS A 388 -14.97 -8.62 27.32
N LYS A 389 -14.49 -9.31 26.28
CA LYS A 389 -13.21 -9.03 25.63
C LYS A 389 -13.16 -7.65 24.95
N ALA A 390 -14.27 -7.22 24.34
CA ALA A 390 -14.40 -5.88 23.79
C ALA A 390 -14.27 -4.79 24.87
N VAL A 391 -14.86 -5.00 26.05
CA VAL A 391 -14.72 -4.10 27.21
C VAL A 391 -13.29 -4.10 27.74
N GLU A 392 -12.64 -5.26 27.86
CA GLU A 392 -11.22 -5.36 28.25
C GLU A 392 -10.33 -4.55 27.30
N GLY A 393 -10.52 -4.68 25.98
CA GLY A 393 -9.76 -3.94 24.97
C GLY A 393 -10.00 -2.43 25.03
N THR A 394 -11.24 -2.03 25.28
CA THR A 394 -11.57 -0.62 25.50
C THR A 394 -10.83 -0.04 26.70
N ILE A 395 -10.82 -0.77 27.83
CA ILE A 395 -10.15 -0.34 29.06
C ILE A 395 -8.65 -0.20 28.85
N GLU A 396 -8.03 -1.17 28.17
CA GLU A 396 -6.61 -1.14 27.82
C GLU A 396 -6.29 0.10 27.00
N ALA A 397 -6.99 0.32 25.89
CA ALA A 397 -6.76 1.47 25.03
C ALA A 397 -7.05 2.81 25.71
N ALA A 398 -8.07 2.86 26.58
CA ALA A 398 -8.39 4.06 27.35
C ALA A 398 -7.28 4.42 28.34
N LYS A 399 -6.65 3.43 28.99
CA LYS A 399 -5.48 3.65 29.87
C LYS A 399 -4.30 4.20 29.06
N ASP A 400 -4.00 3.59 27.92
CA ASP A 400 -2.86 3.99 27.07
C ASP A 400 -3.00 5.42 26.55
N LEU A 401 -4.24 5.87 26.29
CA LEU A 401 -4.54 7.17 25.68
C LEU A 401 -5.00 8.25 26.67
N GLY A 402 -5.03 7.95 27.97
CA GLY A 402 -5.49 8.88 29.01
C GLY A 402 -6.96 9.27 28.89
N VAL A 403 -7.81 8.39 28.36
CA VAL A 403 -9.27 8.55 28.30
C VAL A 403 -9.89 8.00 29.59
N ASP A 404 -11.04 8.52 30.02
CA ASP A 404 -11.75 7.98 31.17
C ASP A 404 -12.14 6.50 30.93
N THR A 405 -11.44 5.61 31.64
CA THR A 405 -11.61 4.16 31.48
C THR A 405 -12.99 3.67 31.91
N ALA A 406 -13.60 4.30 32.92
CA ALA A 406 -14.92 3.89 33.42
C ALA A 406 -16.01 4.32 32.46
N GLU A 407 -15.92 5.54 31.93
CA GLU A 407 -16.82 6.05 30.91
C GLU A 407 -16.71 5.24 29.61
N ALA A 408 -15.49 4.98 29.12
CA ALA A 408 -15.24 4.18 27.94
C ALA A 408 -15.77 2.74 28.09
N ALA A 409 -15.47 2.08 29.22
CA ALA A 409 -15.96 0.74 29.49
C ALA A 409 -17.49 0.68 29.59
N SER A 410 -18.11 1.68 30.23
CA SER A 410 -19.56 1.76 30.36
C SER A 410 -20.25 2.00 29.01
N ALA A 411 -19.64 2.79 28.12
CA ALA A 411 -20.12 3.03 26.76
C ALA A 411 -20.07 1.74 25.92
N THR A 412 -18.94 1.03 25.94
CA THR A 412 -18.79 -0.27 25.26
C THR A 412 -19.78 -1.30 25.80
N ALA A 413 -19.93 -1.40 27.13
CA ALA A 413 -20.87 -2.30 27.77
C ALA A 413 -22.33 -1.99 27.39
N ALA A 414 -22.72 -0.72 27.40
CA ALA A 414 -24.07 -0.30 26.99
C ALA A 414 -24.35 -0.64 25.51
N GLY A 415 -23.39 -0.38 24.62
CA GLY A 415 -23.49 -0.74 23.20
C GLY A 415 -23.63 -2.25 22.98
N ALA A 416 -22.81 -3.05 23.67
CA ALA A 416 -22.86 -4.50 23.63
C ALA A 416 -24.20 -5.08 24.14
N ILE A 417 -24.69 -4.60 25.29
CA ILE A 417 -25.97 -5.04 25.86
C ILE A 417 -27.13 -4.68 24.92
N LYS A 418 -27.11 -3.49 24.33
CA LYS A 418 -28.14 -3.05 23.38
C LYS A 418 -28.17 -3.97 22.15
N ALA A 419 -27.02 -4.31 21.59
CA ALA A 419 -26.94 -5.24 20.45
C ALA A 419 -27.47 -6.63 20.81
N ALA A 420 -27.03 -7.17 21.95
CA ALA A 420 -27.47 -8.48 22.42
C ALA A 420 -28.98 -8.52 22.72
N GLY A 421 -29.52 -7.46 23.35
CA GLY A 421 -30.95 -7.31 23.61
C GLY A 421 -31.80 -7.23 22.33
N ASN A 422 -31.28 -6.62 21.27
CA ASN A 422 -31.93 -6.59 19.95
C ASN A 422 -31.94 -7.97 19.27
N ILE A 423 -31.05 -8.89 19.66
CA ILE A 423 -31.05 -10.28 19.21
C ILE A 423 -32.08 -11.09 20.01
N SER A 424 -31.97 -11.07 21.34
CA SER A 424 -32.99 -11.62 22.25
C SER A 424 -32.83 -11.10 23.68
N ALA A 425 -33.89 -11.20 24.49
CA ALA A 425 -33.84 -10.83 25.91
C ALA A 425 -32.77 -11.64 26.68
N SER A 426 -32.70 -12.96 26.42
CA SER A 426 -31.72 -13.86 27.04
C SER A 426 -30.28 -13.50 26.67
N ALA A 427 -30.02 -13.21 25.38
CA ALA A 427 -28.71 -12.73 24.93
C ALA A 427 -28.32 -11.41 25.63
N GLY A 428 -29.27 -10.48 25.74
CA GLY A 428 -29.09 -9.22 26.47
C GLY A 428 -28.71 -9.43 27.93
N GLU A 429 -29.36 -10.37 28.62
CA GLU A 429 -29.08 -10.72 30.01
C GLU A 429 -27.70 -11.40 30.18
N GLN A 430 -27.38 -12.35 29.31
CA GLN A 430 -26.06 -13.00 29.29
C GLN A 430 -24.92 -11.99 29.14
N VAL A 431 -25.04 -11.10 28.15
CA VAL A 431 -24.04 -10.05 27.92
C VAL A 431 -23.99 -9.09 29.10
N ARG A 432 -25.13 -8.66 29.65
CA ARG A 432 -25.18 -7.80 30.84
C ARG A 432 -24.43 -8.42 32.01
N ASN A 433 -24.65 -9.70 32.30
CA ASN A 433 -23.97 -10.39 33.39
C ASN A 433 -22.46 -10.51 33.14
N ALA A 434 -22.03 -10.65 31.88
CA ALA A 434 -20.62 -10.75 31.52
C ALA A 434 -19.86 -9.42 31.56
N VAL A 435 -20.53 -8.29 31.30
CA VAL A 435 -19.91 -6.96 31.16
C VAL A 435 -20.14 -6.02 32.34
N THR A 436 -20.88 -6.46 33.37
CA THR A 436 -21.09 -5.70 34.61
C THR A 436 -20.16 -6.18 35.73
N GLY A 437 -19.84 -5.29 36.67
CA GLY A 437 -18.90 -5.57 37.76
C GLY A 437 -17.51 -5.02 37.49
N THR A 438 -16.48 -5.67 38.03
CA THR A 438 -15.08 -5.23 37.89
C THR A 438 -14.42 -5.97 36.74
N ILE A 439 -14.04 -5.25 35.69
CA ILE A 439 -13.36 -5.78 34.50
C ILE A 439 -12.03 -5.07 34.37
N ALA A 440 -10.92 -5.82 34.29
CA ALA A 440 -9.57 -5.26 34.18
C ALA A 440 -9.24 -4.13 35.19
N GLY A 441 -9.79 -4.25 36.41
CA GLY A 441 -9.64 -3.28 37.51
C GLY A 441 -10.56 -2.05 37.45
N VAL A 442 -11.46 -1.97 36.47
CA VAL A 442 -12.40 -0.86 36.28
C VAL A 442 -13.81 -1.33 36.63
N LYS A 443 -14.52 -0.52 37.43
CA LYS A 443 -15.93 -0.78 37.77
C LYS A 443 -16.83 -0.32 36.63
N VAL A 444 -17.40 -1.27 35.90
CA VAL A 444 -18.29 -1.01 34.76
C VAL A 444 -19.72 -0.88 35.24
N ILE A 445 -20.32 0.29 35.02
CA ILE A 445 -21.68 0.60 35.45
C ILE A 445 -22.51 0.96 34.23
N VAL A 446 -23.44 0.09 33.86
CA VAL A 446 -24.36 0.34 32.75
C VAL A 446 -25.41 1.35 33.21
N LYS A 447 -25.27 2.60 32.77
CA LYS A 447 -26.29 3.63 32.97
C LYS A 447 -27.41 3.36 31.97
N GLU A 448 -28.50 2.76 32.40
CA GLU A 448 -29.69 2.65 31.55
C GLU A 448 -30.25 4.06 31.28
N PRO A 449 -30.63 4.40 30.03
CA PRO A 449 -31.48 5.55 29.83
C PRO A 449 -32.78 5.26 30.55
N PHE A 450 -33.07 6.02 31.61
CA PHE A 450 -34.30 5.91 32.39
C PHE A 450 -35.54 6.02 31.47
N LYS A 451 -36.04 4.90 30.95
CA LYS A 451 -37.42 4.85 30.44
C LYS A 451 -38.34 4.68 31.64
N LYS A 452 -38.68 5.81 32.26
CA LYS A 452 -40.01 5.96 32.86
C LYS A 452 -40.95 6.44 31.77
N GLN A 453 -41.86 5.57 31.37
CA GLN A 453 -43.19 5.85 30.79
C GLN A 453 -43.79 4.44 30.66
N GLY A 454 -44.73 4.02 31.50
CA GLY A 454 -45.90 4.76 31.97
C GLY A 454 -47.07 4.21 31.19
#